data_AF-A0A370GQG9-F1
#
_entry.id   AF-A0A370GQG9-F1
#
_cell.length_a   1.000
_cell.length_b   1.000
_cell.length_c   1.000
_cell.angle_alpha   90.00
_cell.angle_beta   90.00
_cell.angle_gamma   90.00
#
_symmetry.space_group_name_H-M   'P 1'
#
loop_
_entity.id
_entity.type
_entity.pdbx_description
1 polymer ?
#
loop_
_entity_poly.entity_id
_entity_poly.type
_entity_poly.pdbx_seq_one_letter_code
_entity_poly.pdbx_strand_id
1 'polypeptide(L)'
;MTALSDHSQNRHDMSTVLTRLGTVPKYTRLSLCGLAIAIAGLVIQWIAEPSKFPGFPPGILVIAVCAAVVAFGARWRWTPTVAMAIALWIVIGGFLSGELTENLASGDIGTITGNVVMCLGLVAAAITAAMAMVRTRRAGPR
;
A
#
# COMPACT_ATOMS: atom_id res chain seq x y z
N MET A 1 34.64 22.98 -26.94
CA MET A 1 33.55 23.72 -26.25
C MET A 1 32.28 22.89 -26.02
N THR A 2 32.10 21.77 -26.72
CA THR A 2 30.89 20.91 -26.70
C THR A 2 30.77 19.94 -25.50
N ALA A 3 31.88 19.58 -24.83
CA ALA A 3 31.87 18.63 -23.71
C ALA A 3 31.49 19.25 -22.35
N LEU A 4 31.69 20.57 -22.18
CA LEU A 4 31.32 21.28 -20.95
C LEU A 4 29.81 21.59 -20.88
N SER A 5 29.17 21.84 -22.02
CA SER A 5 27.72 22.05 -22.11
C SER A 5 26.92 20.80 -21.81
N ASP A 6 27.41 19.64 -22.27
CA ASP A 6 26.76 18.33 -22.03
C ASP A 6 26.77 17.97 -20.54
N HIS A 7 27.87 18.25 -19.85
CA HIS A 7 27.98 17.96 -18.42
C HIS A 7 27.12 18.89 -17.54
N SER A 8 26.89 20.15 -17.96
CA SER A 8 25.93 21.04 -17.28
C SER A 8 24.49 20.61 -17.52
N GLN A 9 24.15 20.20 -18.74
CA GLN A 9 22.79 19.84 -19.13
C GLN A 9 22.34 18.55 -18.41
N ASN A 10 23.23 17.57 -18.30
CA ASN A 10 22.98 16.33 -17.58
C ASN A 10 22.76 16.54 -16.06
N ARG A 11 23.42 17.54 -15.46
CA ARG A 11 23.18 17.92 -14.05
C ARG A 11 21.82 18.58 -13.85
N HIS A 12 21.30 19.34 -14.81
CA HIS A 12 19.97 19.96 -14.75
C HIS A 12 18.84 18.94 -14.94
N ASP A 13 19.01 17.98 -15.85
CA ASP A 13 18.01 16.93 -16.04
C ASP A 13 17.92 15.99 -14.84
N MET A 14 19.07 15.60 -14.27
CA MET A 14 19.10 14.68 -13.14
C MET A 14 18.54 15.33 -11.85
N SER A 15 18.82 16.61 -11.62
CA SER A 15 18.21 17.37 -10.51
C SER A 15 16.70 17.58 -10.72
N THR A 16 16.24 17.73 -11.95
CA THR A 16 14.81 17.82 -12.29
C THR A 16 14.08 16.49 -12.05
N VAL A 17 14.68 15.35 -12.39
CA VAL A 17 14.14 14.01 -12.13
C VAL A 17 14.10 13.72 -10.62
N LEU A 18 15.19 14.02 -9.89
CA LEU A 18 15.26 13.82 -8.44
C LEU A 18 14.24 14.71 -7.69
N THR A 19 13.99 15.93 -8.18
CA THR A 19 12.98 16.83 -7.60
C THR A 19 11.55 16.39 -7.93
N ARG A 20 11.31 15.83 -9.12
CA ARG A 20 9.99 15.28 -9.53
C ARG A 20 9.63 13.98 -8.82
N LEU A 21 10.61 13.15 -8.45
CA LEU A 21 10.39 11.95 -7.64
C LEU A 21 10.11 12.30 -6.15
N GLY A 22 10.49 13.50 -5.72
CA GLY A 22 10.34 13.97 -4.34
C GLY A 22 8.92 14.33 -3.90
N THR A 23 7.96 14.52 -4.82
CA THR A 23 6.62 15.06 -4.51
C THR A 23 5.49 14.03 -4.55
N VAL A 24 5.75 12.79 -4.12
CA VAL A 24 4.65 11.89 -3.76
C VAL A 24 3.88 12.52 -2.58
N PRO A 25 2.56 12.74 -2.69
CA PRO A 25 1.78 13.36 -1.62
C PRO A 25 1.96 12.59 -0.30
N LYS A 26 2.12 13.32 0.82
CA LYS A 26 2.39 12.72 2.15
C LYS A 26 1.42 11.59 2.50
N TYR A 27 0.14 11.77 2.21
CA TYR A 27 -0.90 10.77 2.49
C TYR A 27 -0.81 9.53 1.59
N THR A 28 -0.36 9.67 0.35
CA THR A 28 -0.12 8.52 -0.53
C THR A 28 1.03 7.67 0.00
N ARG A 29 2.11 8.30 0.50
CA ARG A 29 3.20 7.56 1.17
C ARG A 29 2.72 6.82 2.41
N LEU A 30 1.94 7.48 3.26
CA LEU A 30 1.38 6.85 4.44
C LEU A 30 0.45 5.67 4.09
N SER A 31 -0.30 5.79 2.99
CA SER A 31 -1.14 4.71 2.49
C SER A 31 -0.31 3.51 2.03
N LEU A 32 0.79 3.75 1.30
CA LEU A 32 1.75 2.70 0.92
C LEU A 32 2.38 2.03 2.14
N CYS A 33 2.75 2.80 3.17
CA CYS A 33 3.23 2.23 4.43
C CYS A 33 2.18 1.32 5.08
N GLY A 34 0.91 1.74 5.11
CA GLY A 34 -0.19 0.91 5.61
C GLY A 34 -0.34 -0.40 4.83
N LEU A 35 -0.29 -0.34 3.49
CA LEU A 35 -0.34 -1.56 2.65
C LEU A 35 0.87 -2.47 2.88
N ALA A 36 2.06 -1.91 3.08
CA ALA A 36 3.26 -2.69 3.42
C ALA A 36 3.14 -3.39 4.77
N ILE A 37 2.61 -2.69 5.79
CA ILE A 37 2.30 -3.29 7.10
C ILE A 37 1.27 -4.40 6.94
N ALA A 38 0.25 -4.20 6.09
CA ALA A 38 -0.76 -5.22 5.83
C ALA A 38 -0.16 -6.50 5.22
N ILE A 39 0.74 -6.33 4.23
CA ILE A 39 1.50 -7.45 3.64
C ILE A 39 2.34 -8.15 4.70
N ALA A 40 3.04 -7.40 5.56
CA ALA A 40 3.85 -7.99 6.63
C ALA A 40 2.99 -8.84 7.58
N GLY A 41 1.79 -8.37 7.95
CA GLY A 41 0.83 -9.14 8.73
C GLY A 41 0.46 -10.48 8.09
N LEU A 42 0.09 -10.48 6.80
CA LEU A 42 -0.23 -11.71 6.06
C LEU A 42 0.97 -12.65 5.94
N VAL A 43 2.19 -12.13 5.73
CA VAL A 43 3.40 -12.95 5.69
C VAL A 43 3.65 -13.64 7.04
N ILE A 44 3.44 -12.92 8.15
CA ILE A 44 3.55 -13.50 9.50
C ILE A 44 2.54 -14.64 9.67
N GLN A 45 1.27 -14.44 9.30
CA GLN A 45 0.26 -15.50 9.37
C GLN A 45 0.63 -16.72 8.51
N TRP A 46 1.12 -16.49 7.30
CA TRP A 46 1.47 -17.56 6.38
C TRP A 46 2.65 -18.40 6.87
N ILE A 47 3.67 -17.76 7.44
CA ILE A 47 4.82 -18.48 8.02
C ILE A 47 4.38 -19.25 9.27
N ALA A 48 3.47 -18.70 10.06
CA ALA A 48 2.98 -19.34 11.27
C ALA A 48 2.09 -20.56 10.98
N GLU A 49 1.19 -20.45 10.00
CA GLU A 49 0.22 -21.50 9.69
C GLU A 49 0.09 -21.73 8.17
N PRO A 50 1.15 -22.26 7.52
CA PRO A 50 1.21 -22.39 6.07
C PRO A 50 0.15 -23.34 5.50
N SER A 51 -0.34 -24.31 6.29
CA SER A 51 -1.38 -25.26 5.88
C SER A 51 -2.74 -24.63 5.61
N LYS A 52 -3.00 -23.41 6.12
CA LYS A 52 -4.21 -22.64 5.76
C LYS A 52 -4.22 -22.16 4.32
N PHE A 53 -3.04 -22.13 3.69
CA PHE A 53 -2.89 -21.63 2.34
C PHE A 53 -2.44 -22.77 1.42
N PRO A 54 -3.18 -23.09 0.35
CA PRO A 54 -2.70 -24.00 -0.67
C PRO A 54 -1.61 -23.30 -1.52
N GLY A 55 -0.42 -23.12 -0.94
CA GLY A 55 0.71 -22.41 -1.52
C GLY A 55 0.88 -20.97 -1.02
N PHE A 56 1.17 -20.05 -1.94
CA PHE A 56 1.41 -18.64 -1.60
C PHE A 56 0.08 -17.88 -1.43
N PRO A 57 -0.12 -17.12 -0.33
CA PRO A 57 -1.39 -16.45 -0.06
C PRO A 57 -1.78 -15.46 -1.17
N PRO A 58 -2.95 -15.64 -1.81
CA PRO A 58 -3.41 -14.73 -2.86
C PRO A 58 -3.56 -13.29 -2.37
N GLY A 59 -3.95 -13.09 -1.11
CA GLY A 59 -4.09 -11.76 -0.50
C GLY A 59 -2.80 -10.94 -0.54
N ILE A 60 -1.63 -11.57 -0.34
CA ILE A 60 -0.33 -10.88 -0.39
C ILE A 60 -0.08 -10.34 -1.80
N LEU A 61 -0.32 -11.16 -2.83
CA LEU A 61 -0.15 -10.76 -4.23
C LEU A 61 -1.07 -9.58 -4.58
N VAL A 62 -2.34 -9.65 -4.19
CA VAL A 62 -3.31 -8.59 -4.52
C VAL A 62 -2.93 -7.28 -3.84
N ILE A 63 -2.57 -7.28 -2.54
CA ILE A 63 -2.12 -6.05 -1.87
C ILE A 63 -0.85 -5.51 -2.52
N ALA A 64 0.11 -6.37 -2.86
CA ALA A 64 1.36 -5.95 -3.49
C ALA A 64 1.14 -5.31 -4.87
N VAL A 65 0.27 -5.89 -5.71
CA VAL A 65 -0.10 -5.32 -7.01
C VAL A 65 -0.80 -3.98 -6.82
N CYS A 66 -1.75 -3.89 -5.87
CA CYS A 66 -2.42 -2.62 -5.56
C CYS A 66 -1.44 -1.56 -5.04
N ALA A 67 -0.49 -1.93 -4.19
CA ALA A 67 0.55 -1.03 -3.69
C ALA A 67 1.45 -0.54 -4.85
N ALA A 68 1.81 -1.41 -5.79
CA ALA A 68 2.54 -1.03 -6.99
C ALA A 68 1.73 -0.03 -7.83
N VAL A 69 0.45 -0.29 -8.08
CA VAL A 69 -0.45 0.64 -8.80
C VAL A 69 -0.50 2.01 -8.11
N VAL A 70 -0.59 2.04 -6.78
CA VAL A 70 -0.61 3.29 -6.00
C VAL A 70 0.73 4.01 -6.08
N ALA A 71 1.86 3.28 -6.01
CA ALA A 71 3.20 3.84 -6.06
C ALA A 71 3.52 4.44 -7.44
N PHE A 72 3.32 3.69 -8.52
CA PHE A 72 3.57 4.16 -9.89
C PHE A 72 2.51 5.15 -10.37
N GLY A 73 1.30 5.03 -9.85
CA GLY A 73 0.18 5.88 -10.17
C GLY A 73 0.04 7.11 -9.28
N ALA A 74 1.00 7.41 -8.39
CA ALA A 74 0.91 8.52 -7.44
C ALA A 74 0.67 9.90 -8.09
N ARG A 75 0.97 10.05 -9.39
CA ARG A 75 0.68 11.24 -10.20
C ARG A 75 -0.81 11.41 -10.55
N TRP A 76 -1.61 10.36 -10.44
CA TRP A 76 -3.01 10.33 -10.85
C TRP A 76 -3.93 10.45 -9.64
N ARG A 77 -4.91 11.35 -9.74
CA ARG A 77 -5.81 11.71 -8.64
C ARG A 77 -6.70 10.55 -8.13
N TRP A 78 -6.87 9.50 -8.93
CA TRP A 78 -7.72 8.34 -8.61
C TRP A 78 -6.98 7.20 -7.89
N THR A 79 -5.65 7.22 -7.84
CA THR A 79 -4.89 6.05 -7.36
C THR A 79 -4.99 5.78 -5.87
N PRO A 80 -5.20 6.76 -4.97
CA PRO A 80 -5.55 6.46 -3.58
C PRO A 80 -6.84 5.65 -3.45
N THR A 81 -7.76 5.72 -4.42
CA THR A 81 -8.99 4.90 -4.41
C THR A 81 -8.68 3.41 -4.47
N VAL A 82 -7.59 3.00 -5.13
CA VAL A 82 -7.16 1.59 -5.19
C VAL A 82 -6.74 1.08 -3.81
N ALA A 83 -5.94 1.86 -3.08
CA ALA A 83 -5.52 1.52 -1.72
C ALA A 83 -6.72 1.40 -0.76
N MET A 84 -7.68 2.31 -0.87
CA MET A 84 -8.93 2.23 -0.10
C MET A 84 -9.74 0.98 -0.49
N ALA A 85 -9.93 0.75 -1.79
CA ALA A 85 -10.75 -0.36 -2.29
C ALA A 85 -10.18 -1.71 -1.84
N ILE A 86 -8.86 -1.92 -1.94
CA ILE A 86 -8.26 -3.19 -1.50
C ILE A 86 -8.33 -3.37 0.01
N ALA A 87 -8.16 -2.28 0.79
CA ALA A 87 -8.29 -2.35 2.24
C ALA A 87 -9.70 -2.77 2.67
N LEU A 88 -10.73 -2.16 2.07
CA LEU A 88 -12.13 -2.52 2.33
C LEU A 88 -12.45 -3.93 1.86
N TRP A 89 -11.99 -4.32 0.66
CA TRP A 89 -12.23 -5.64 0.11
C TRP A 89 -11.70 -6.75 1.03
N ILE A 90 -10.47 -6.61 1.54
CA ILE A 90 -9.87 -7.63 2.42
C ILE A 90 -10.57 -7.69 3.78
N VAL A 91 -10.86 -6.55 4.39
CA VAL A 91 -11.57 -6.52 5.67
C VAL A 91 -12.97 -7.11 5.54
N ILE A 92 -13.72 -6.70 4.52
CA ILE A 92 -15.08 -7.20 4.28
C ILE A 92 -15.05 -8.69 3.92
N GLY A 93 -14.20 -9.09 2.98
CA GLY A 93 -14.08 -10.49 2.54
C GLY A 93 -13.65 -11.40 3.67
N GLY A 94 -12.64 -11.00 4.45
CA GLY A 94 -12.18 -11.76 5.62
C GLY A 94 -13.19 -11.82 6.76
N PHE A 95 -14.02 -10.79 6.94
CA PHE A 95 -15.08 -10.80 7.93
C PHE A 95 -16.25 -11.69 7.49
N LEU A 96 -16.71 -11.56 6.24
CA LEU A 96 -17.83 -12.34 5.69
C LEU A 96 -17.51 -13.83 5.55
N SER A 97 -16.25 -14.17 5.31
CA SER A 97 -15.78 -15.57 5.29
C SER A 97 -15.56 -16.16 6.68
N GLY A 98 -15.57 -15.35 7.75
CA GLY A 98 -15.26 -15.79 9.11
C GLY A 98 -13.75 -15.87 9.42
N GLU A 99 -12.90 -15.83 8.39
CA GLU A 99 -11.44 -15.96 8.47
C GLU A 99 -10.79 -15.01 9.48
N LEU A 100 -11.21 -13.74 9.53
CA LEU A 100 -10.63 -12.80 10.51
C LEU A 100 -10.92 -13.21 11.95
N THR A 101 -12.12 -13.73 12.21
CA THR A 101 -12.53 -14.19 13.55
C THR A 101 -11.85 -15.51 13.90
N GLU A 102 -11.78 -16.44 12.95
CA GLU A 102 -11.08 -17.72 13.11
C GLU A 102 -9.58 -17.52 13.36
N ASN A 103 -8.95 -16.57 12.68
CA ASN A 103 -7.54 -16.21 12.89
C ASN A 103 -7.30 -15.47 14.22
N LEU A 104 -8.30 -14.83 14.82
CA LEU A 104 -8.19 -14.29 16.18
C LEU A 104 -8.44 -15.36 17.25
N ALA A 105 -9.30 -16.33 16.95
CA ALA A 105 -9.61 -17.46 17.81
C ALA A 105 -8.60 -18.60 17.67
N SER A 106 -7.63 -18.50 16.74
CA SER A 106 -6.60 -19.51 16.56
C SER A 106 -5.76 -19.63 17.83
N GLY A 107 -5.40 -20.84 18.23
CA GLY A 107 -4.43 -21.05 19.31
C GLY A 107 -3.00 -20.62 18.97
N ASP A 108 -2.75 -20.25 17.71
CA ASP A 108 -1.43 -19.84 17.22
C ASP A 108 -1.20 -18.32 17.36
N ILE A 109 -0.16 -17.95 18.11
CA ILE A 109 0.19 -16.54 18.38
C ILE A 109 0.62 -15.83 17.09
N GLY A 110 1.26 -16.52 16.15
CA GLY A 110 1.69 -15.95 14.87
C GLY A 110 0.50 -15.59 13.98
N THR A 111 -0.48 -16.48 13.86
CA THR A 111 -1.74 -16.23 13.15
C THR A 111 -2.51 -15.06 13.74
N ILE A 112 -2.65 -14.99 15.07
CA ILE A 112 -3.29 -13.85 15.77
C ILE A 112 -2.51 -12.55 15.48
N THR A 113 -1.20 -12.56 15.72
CA THR A 113 -0.35 -11.36 15.60
C THR A 113 -0.37 -10.84 14.17
N GLY A 114 -0.20 -11.74 13.19
CA GLY A 114 -0.27 -11.40 11.78
C GLY A 114 -1.64 -10.84 11.40
N ASN A 115 -2.73 -11.35 11.97
CA ASN A 115 -4.09 -10.84 11.72
C ASN A 115 -4.25 -9.40 12.21
N VAL A 116 -3.80 -9.14 13.44
CA VAL A 116 -3.87 -7.82 14.07
C VAL A 116 -3.02 -6.82 13.29
N VAL A 117 -1.77 -7.18 12.97
CA VAL A 117 -0.85 -6.33 12.18
C VAL A 117 -1.45 -6.05 10.80
N MET A 118 -2.02 -7.06 10.14
CA MET A 118 -2.69 -6.89 8.86
C MET A 118 -3.82 -5.86 8.96
N CYS A 119 -4.76 -6.07 9.88
CA CYS A 119 -5.91 -5.20 10.07
C CYS A 119 -5.51 -3.75 10.38
N LEU A 120 -4.51 -3.54 11.24
CA LEU A 120 -3.99 -2.20 11.54
C LEU A 120 -3.39 -1.53 10.29
N GLY A 121 -2.62 -2.29 9.50
CA GLY A 121 -2.07 -1.81 8.23
C GLY A 121 -3.16 -1.38 7.24
N LEU A 122 -4.20 -2.20 7.08
CA LEU A 122 -5.33 -1.90 6.18
C LEU A 122 -6.13 -0.69 6.65
N VAL A 123 -6.40 -0.55 7.96
CA VAL A 123 -7.07 0.63 8.53
C VAL A 123 -6.26 1.90 8.27
N ALA A 124 -4.95 1.88 8.53
CA ALA A 124 -4.07 3.00 8.26
C ALA A 124 -4.05 3.35 6.75
N ALA A 125 -3.98 2.33 5.88
CA ALA A 125 -4.00 2.50 4.43
C ALA A 125 -5.30 3.14 3.95
N ALA A 126 -6.45 2.69 4.46
CA ALA A 126 -7.77 3.22 4.17
C ALA A 126 -7.90 4.69 4.61
N ILE A 127 -7.61 5.01 5.87
CA ILE A 127 -7.76 6.37 6.40
C ILE A 127 -6.90 7.35 5.59
N THR A 128 -5.65 7.01 5.36
CA THR A 128 -4.70 7.88 4.64
C THR A 128 -5.06 8.01 3.15
N ALA A 129 -5.57 6.94 2.53
CA ALA A 129 -6.14 7.00 1.18
C ALA A 129 -7.38 7.92 1.10
N ALA A 130 -8.29 7.85 2.07
CA ALA A 130 -9.43 8.78 2.16
C ALA A 130 -8.97 10.23 2.25
N MET A 131 -8.01 10.52 3.14
CA MET A 131 -7.45 11.86 3.28
C MET A 131 -6.80 12.36 1.99
N ALA A 132 -6.09 11.49 1.26
CA ALA A 132 -5.50 11.81 -0.04
C ALA A 132 -6.59 12.18 -1.06
N MET A 133 -7.70 11.44 -1.10
CA MET A 133 -8.84 11.75 -1.98
C MET A 133 -9.50 13.08 -1.62
N VAL A 134 -9.79 13.33 -0.35
CA VAL A 134 -10.44 14.57 0.11
C VAL A 134 -9.60 15.80 -0.21
N ARG A 135 -8.28 15.75 0.05
CA ARG A 135 -7.38 16.86 -0.25
C ARG A 135 -7.26 17.13 -1.75
N THR A 136 -7.29 16.08 -2.56
CA THR A 136 -7.24 16.19 -4.01
C THR A 136 -8.50 16.83 -4.59
N ARG A 137 -9.68 16.51 -4.04
CA ARG A 137 -10.96 17.15 -4.42
C ARG A 137 -10.99 18.63 -4.05
N ARG A 138 -10.44 19.00 -2.88
CA ARG A 138 -10.35 20.40 -2.42
C ARG A 138 -9.36 21.24 -3.22
N ALA A 139 -8.43 20.63 -3.96
CA ALA A 139 -7.41 21.35 -4.73
C ALA A 139 -7.91 21.92 -6.08
N GLY A 140 -9.15 21.64 -6.49
CA GLY A 140 -9.80 22.20 -7.68
C GLY A 140 -9.12 21.88 -9.03
N PRO A 141 -9.84 21.95 -10.16
CA PRO A 141 -9.25 22.18 -11.47
C PRO A 141 -8.82 23.65 -11.54
N ARG A 142 -7.54 23.91 -11.83
CA ARG A 142 -7.10 25.21 -12.33
C ARG A 142 -7.18 25.18 -13.84
#